data_AF-A0A2U0TXY5-F1
#
_entry.id   AF-A0A2U0TXY5-F1
#
_cell.length_a   1.000
_cell.length_b   1.000
_cell.length_c   1.000
_cell.angle_alpha   90.00
_cell.angle_beta   90.00
_cell.angle_gamma   90.00
#
_symmetry.space_group_name_H-M   'P 1'
#
loop_
_entity.id
_entity.type
_entity.pdbx_description
1 polymer ?
#
loop_
_entity_poly.entity_id
_entity_poly.type
_entity_poly.pdbx_seq_one_letter_code
_entity_poly.pdbx_strand_id
1 'polypeptide(L)' 'EVCERLYISPRTLQDYRDRKVIPYTQFAGKILYKASDLEKLLEENSIA' A
#
# COMPACT_ATOMS: atom_id res chain seq x y z
N GLU A 1 3.96 5.23 8.76
CA GLU A 1 4.44 3.86 8.51
C GLU A 1 4.23 3.35 7.08
N VAL A 2 3.02 3.11 6.56
CA VAL A 2 2.85 2.52 5.20
C VAL A 2 3.40 3.43 4.09
N CYS A 3 3.17 4.74 4.20
CA CYS A 3 3.75 5.74 3.30
C CYS A 3 5.28 5.71 3.29
N GLU A 4 5.90 5.50 4.46
CA GLU A 4 7.36 5.46 4.60
C GLU A 4 7.94 4.17 4.03
N ARG A 5 7.30 3.02 4.25
CA ARG A 5 7.74 1.74 3.68
C ARG A 5 7.68 1.71 2.17
N LEU A 6 6.65 2.33 1.59
CA LEU A 6 6.46 2.42 0.14
C LEU A 6 7.16 3.65 -0.48
N TYR A 7 7.77 4.52 0.33
CA TYR A 7 8.32 5.81 -0.12
C TYR A 7 7.32 6.65 -0.93
N ILE A 8 6.04 6.63 -0.56
CA ILE A 8 4.98 7.36 -1.26
C ILE A 8 4.34 8.45 -0.40
N SER A 9 3.76 9.43 -1.06
CA SER A 9 2.95 10.45 -0.41
C SER A 9 1.61 9.89 0.08
N PRO A 10 1.01 10.45 1.13
CA PRO A 10 -0.33 10.06 1.58
C PRO A 10 -1.43 10.26 0.51
N ARG A 11 -1.19 11.14 -0.47
CA ARG A 11 -2.06 11.29 -1.64
C ARG A 11 -1.98 10.09 -2.59
N THR A 12 -0.77 9.61 -2.86
CA THR A 12 -0.54 8.38 -3.64
C THR A 12 -1.13 7.17 -2.93
N LEU A 13 -0.99 7.07 -1.60
CA LEU A 13 -1.61 5.98 -0.83
C LEU A 13 -3.15 6.00 -0.94
N GLN A 14 -3.76 7.19 -1.02
CA GLN A 14 -5.19 7.32 -1.28
C GLN A 14 -5.55 6.89 -2.71
N ASP A 15 -4.81 7.36 -3.73
CA ASP A 15 -5.00 6.95 -5.13
C ASP A 15 -4.92 5.42 -5.28
N TYR A 16 -3.95 4.81 -4.63
CA TYR A 16 -3.76 3.37 -4.63
C TYR A 16 -4.90 2.60 -3.97
N ARG A 17 -5.53 3.15 -2.93
CA ARG A 17 -6.75 2.57 -2.35
C ARG A 17 -7.94 2.72 -3.28
N ASP A 18 -8.11 3.90 -3.87
CA ASP A 18 -9.23 4.22 -4.76
C ASP A 18 -9.21 3.32 -6.00
N ARG A 19 -8.02 3.17 -6.58
CA ARG A 19 -7.74 2.30 -7.72
C ARG A 19 -7.61 0.82 -7.37
N LYS A 20 -7.75 0.45 -6.09
CA LYS A 20 -7.58 -0.92 -5.56
C LYS A 20 -6.26 -1.59 -5.96
N VAL A 21 -5.20 -0.78 -6.10
CA VAL A 21 -3.84 -1.24 -6.40
C VAL A 21 -3.27 -2.01 -5.21
N ILE A 22 -3.54 -1.54 -3.98
CA ILE A 22 -3.07 -2.21 -2.77
C ILE A 22 -4.24 -2.88 -2.05
N PRO A 23 -4.16 -4.21 -1.82
CA PRO A 23 -5.10 -4.90 -0.96
C PRO A 23 -5.03 -4.35 0.46
N TYR A 24 -6.18 -3.99 1.02
CA TYR A 24 -6.28 -3.61 2.42
C TYR A 24 -7.40 -4.38 3.09
N THR A 25 -7.25 -4.60 4.40
CA THR A 25 -8.28 -5.22 5.23
C THR A 25 -8.73 -4.21 6.26
N GLN A 26 -10.03 -4.02 6.39
CA GLN A 26 -10.59 -3.23 7.49
C GLN A 26 -10.91 -4.17 8.65
N PHE A 27 -10.33 -3.91 9.81
CA PHE A 27 -10.61 -4.65 11.03
C PHE A 27 -10.80 -3.67 12.17
N ALA A 28 -11.96 -3.75 12.83
CA ALA A 28 -12.33 -2.86 13.93
C ALA A 28 -12.12 -1.36 13.61
N GLY A 29 -12.49 -0.93 12.40
CA GLY A 29 -12.34 0.46 11.95
C GLY A 29 -10.91 0.89 11.59
N LYS A 30 -9.91 0.03 11.82
CA LYS A 30 -8.53 0.25 11.39
C LYS A 30 -8.29 -0.38 10.03
N ILE A 31 -7.48 0.27 9.21
CA ILE A 31 -7.05 -0.30 7.95
C ILE A 31 -5.68 -0.94 8.14
N LEU A 32 -5.63 -2.22 7.82
CA LEU A 32 -4.46 -3.07 7.90
C LEU A 32 -3.99 -3.41 6.49
N TYR A 33 -2.68 -3.45 6.35
CA TYR A 33 -2.00 -3.88 5.14
C TYR A 33 -1.15 -5.09 5.48
N LYS A 34 -1.18 -6.11 4.62
CA LYS A 34 -0.25 -7.22 4.77
C LYS A 34 1.12 -6.79 4.28
N ALA A 35 2.15 -7.06 5.08
CA ALA A 35 3.53 -6.78 4.71
C ALA A 35 3.88 -7.44 3.37
N SER A 36 3.47 -8.69 3.16
CA SER A 36 3.72 -9.43 1.92
C SER A 36 3.11 -8.79 0.67
N ASP A 37 1.96 -8.12 0.79
CA ASP A 37 1.36 -7.41 -0.34
C ASP A 37 2.14 -6.13 -0.62
N LEU A 38 2.57 -5.40 0.42
CA LEU A 38 3.42 -4.21 0.28
C LEU A 38 4.77 -4.55 -0.36
N GLU A 39 5.40 -5.65 0.05
CA GLU A 39 6.67 -6.14 -0.51
C GLU A 39 6.54 -6.48 -1.99
N LYS A 40 5.45 -7.13 -2.40
CA LYS A 40 5.17 -7.39 -3.82
C LYS A 40 5.04 -6.09 -4.62
N LEU A 41 4.35 -5.08 -4.08
CA LEU A 41 4.21 -3.78 -4.75
C LEU A 41 5.54 -3.05 -4.92
N LEU A 42 6.45 -3.18 -3.94
CA LEU A 42 7.81 -2.69 -4.03
C LEU A 42 8.61 -3.44 -5.10
N GLU A 43 8.46 -4.77 -5.18
CA GLU A 43 9.09 -5.59 -6.21
C GLU A 43 8.56 -5.27 -7.61
N GLU A 44 7.25 -5.14 -7.78
CA GLU A 44 6.62 -4.84 -9.08
C GLU A 44 6.97 -3.44 -9.61
N ASN A 45 7.28 -2.47 -8.74
CA ASN A 45 7.71 -1.12 -9.15
C ASN A 45 9.23 -0.94 -9.27
N SER A 46 10.05 -1.91 -8.83
CA SER A 46 11.53 -1.80 -8.86
C SER A 46 12.19 -2.49 -10.05
N ILE A 47 11.41 -2.97 -11.03
CA ILE A 47 11.92 -3.47 -12.31
C ILE A 47 11.72 -2.37 -13.37
N ALA A 48 12.69 -1.46 -13.47
CA ALA A 48 12.89 -0.55 -14.60
C ALA A 48 14.38 -0.53 -14.96
#